data_AF-A0A4S2IYH6-F1
#
_entry.id   AF-A0A4S2IYH6-F1
#
_cell.length_a   1.000
_cell.length_b   1.000
_cell.length_c   1.000
_cell.angle_alpha   90.00
_cell.angle_beta   90.00
_cell.angle_gamma   90.00
#
_symmetry.space_group_name_H-M   'P 1'
#
loop_
_entity.id
_entity.type
_entity.pdbx_description
1 polymer ?
#
loop_
_entity_poly.entity_id
_entity_poly.type
_entity_poly.pdbx_seq_one_letter_code
_entity_poly.pdbx_strand_id
1 'polypeptide(L)'
;MQPVLEIFAADDFALWPVGEHESYGYLVLDGELTPAGVGTAVMRIADCNNFEPEEKHGPCPTDPLDAFLHGLLTLPDPFAAGGFRVTDRATDTVFVDPGCCNGLETWRDWDAEDGSPVIELPVDQVRALVTGAEADLRHFHSLAGTWGEQHLPAHAVAVTAALARALDLELTE
;
A
#
# COMPACT_ATOMS: atom_id res chain seq x y z
N MET A 1 -10.38 12.37 0.07
CA MET A 1 -10.18 10.93 0.32
C MET A 1 -8.73 10.66 0.01
N GLN A 2 -8.02 9.97 0.90
CA GLN A 2 -6.60 9.72 0.78
C GLN A 2 -6.36 8.21 0.96
N PRO A 3 -5.62 7.56 0.05
CA PRO A 3 -5.13 6.20 0.29
C PRO A 3 -4.12 6.25 1.43
N VAL A 4 -4.28 5.35 2.39
CA VAL A 4 -3.38 5.24 3.52
C VAL A 4 -2.93 3.81 3.72
N LEU A 5 -1.64 3.62 3.99
CA LEU A 5 -1.03 2.34 4.32
C LEU A 5 -0.84 2.25 5.85
N GLU A 6 -1.14 1.11 6.44
CA GLU A 6 -0.82 0.82 7.83
C GLU A 6 0.68 0.70 8.03
N ILE A 7 1.20 1.47 8.99
CA ILE A 7 2.62 1.46 9.36
C ILE A 7 2.75 1.21 10.86
N PHE A 8 3.82 0.53 11.26
CA PHE A 8 4.22 0.35 12.65
C PHE A 8 5.73 0.34 12.76
N ALA A 9 6.25 0.53 13.98
CA ALA A 9 7.68 0.53 14.28
C ALA A 9 8.39 -0.64 13.59
N ALA A 10 9.37 -0.30 12.75
CA ALA A 10 10.21 -1.26 12.03
C ALA A 10 11.51 -1.40 12.80
N ASP A 11 11.39 -1.83 14.05
CA ASP A 11 12.55 -2.11 14.89
C ASP A 11 13.44 -3.13 14.14
N ASP A 12 14.72 -2.80 14.01
CA ASP A 12 15.77 -3.64 13.39
C ASP A 12 15.73 -3.83 11.85
N PHE A 13 14.90 -3.09 11.10
CA PHE A 13 14.95 -3.14 9.62
C PHE A 13 16.20 -2.45 9.05
N ALA A 14 16.97 -3.16 8.22
CA ALA A 14 18.27 -2.68 7.73
C ALA A 14 18.53 -2.90 6.22
N LEU A 15 17.53 -3.34 5.43
CA LEU A 15 17.73 -3.59 4.00
C LEU A 15 17.83 -2.28 3.18
N TRP A 16 17.11 -1.24 3.59
CA TRP A 16 17.16 0.10 3.00
C TRP A 16 16.69 1.17 3.99
N PRO A 17 16.93 2.48 3.73
CA PRO A 17 16.45 3.56 4.58
C PRO A 17 14.92 3.63 4.62
N VAL A 18 14.36 3.71 5.82
CA VAL A 18 12.92 3.90 6.09
C VAL A 18 12.74 5.15 6.95
N GLY A 19 11.56 5.78 6.89
CA GLY A 19 11.21 6.90 7.76
C GLY A 19 11.06 6.47 9.22
N GLU A 20 11.27 7.40 10.15
CA GLU A 20 11.05 7.17 11.58
C GLU A 20 9.55 7.11 11.91
N HIS A 21 9.13 6.10 12.68
CA HIS A 21 7.76 5.95 13.18
C HIS A 21 7.75 5.19 14.50
N GLU A 22 7.30 5.85 15.57
CA GLU A 22 7.41 5.35 16.95
C GLU A 22 6.27 4.39 17.37
N SER A 23 5.18 4.29 16.58
CA SER A 23 3.98 3.51 16.92
C SER A 23 3.17 3.11 15.67
N TYR A 24 2.06 2.40 15.87
CA TYR A 24 1.07 2.13 14.83
C TYR A 24 0.45 3.44 14.31
N GLY A 25 0.35 3.56 13.00
CA GLY A 25 -0.22 4.72 12.34
C GLY A 25 -0.49 4.47 10.86
N TYR A 26 -0.68 5.57 10.13
CA TYR A 26 -1.08 5.54 8.74
C TYR A 26 -0.19 6.48 7.91
N LEU A 27 0.36 5.95 6.83
CA LEU A 27 1.14 6.69 5.84
C LEU A 27 0.25 6.99 4.63
N VAL A 28 0.11 8.26 4.25
CA VAL A 28 -0.61 8.63 3.04
C VAL A 28 0.22 8.22 1.81
N LEU A 29 -0.40 7.53 0.87
CA LEU A 29 0.24 7.12 -0.39
C LEU A 29 -0.07 8.12 -1.51
N ASP A 30 0.77 9.13 -1.65
CA ASP A 30 0.62 10.17 -2.67
C ASP A 30 1.96 10.50 -3.36
N GLY A 31 1.93 11.54 -4.20
CA GLY A 31 3.10 12.03 -4.93
C GLY A 31 4.04 12.94 -4.14
N GLU A 32 3.79 13.17 -2.84
CA GLU A 32 4.59 14.06 -2.00
C GLU A 32 5.49 13.31 -1.02
N LEU A 33 5.45 11.97 -1.03
CA LEU A 33 6.28 11.11 -0.19
C LEU A 33 7.78 11.35 -0.42
N THR A 34 8.50 11.48 0.69
CA THR A 34 9.97 11.51 0.68
C THR A 34 10.53 10.14 0.31
N PRO A 35 11.80 10.04 -0.14
CA PRO A 35 12.43 8.74 -0.42
C PRO A 35 12.38 7.76 0.76
N ALA A 36 12.53 8.25 1.99
CA ALA A 36 12.41 7.42 3.19
C ALA A 36 10.96 6.95 3.43
N GLY A 37 9.97 7.80 3.14
CA GLY A 37 8.55 7.43 3.17
C GLY A 37 8.19 6.37 2.13
N VAL A 38 8.74 6.48 0.91
CA VAL A 38 8.60 5.43 -0.12
C VAL A 38 9.25 4.13 0.36
N GLY A 39 10.46 4.21 0.92
CA GLY A 39 11.12 3.05 1.52
C GLY A 39 10.30 2.38 2.61
N THR A 40 9.65 3.16 3.49
CA THR A 40 8.71 2.64 4.50
C THR A 40 7.54 1.92 3.85
N ALA A 41 6.92 2.51 2.84
CA ALA A 41 5.76 1.91 2.15
C ALA A 41 6.13 0.56 1.50
N VAL A 42 7.26 0.51 0.77
CA VAL A 42 7.75 -0.73 0.15
C VAL A 42 8.06 -1.79 1.20
N MET A 43 8.71 -1.40 2.30
CA MET A 43 9.03 -2.31 3.41
C MET A 43 7.76 -2.89 4.04
N ARG A 44 6.76 -2.06 4.35
CA ARG A 44 5.51 -2.51 4.95
C ARG A 44 4.72 -3.43 4.03
N ILE A 45 4.60 -3.10 2.74
CA ILE A 45 3.90 -3.95 1.77
C ILE A 45 4.64 -5.29 1.61
N ALA A 46 5.97 -5.28 1.47
CA ALA A 46 6.75 -6.52 1.38
C ALA A 46 6.61 -7.38 2.64
N ASP A 47 6.72 -6.79 3.82
CA ASP A 47 6.57 -7.46 5.11
C ASP A 47 5.17 -8.10 5.29
N CYS A 48 4.12 -7.38 4.89
CA CYS A 48 2.75 -7.91 4.89
C CYS A 48 2.55 -9.12 3.97
N ASN A 49 3.47 -9.37 3.03
CA ASN A 49 3.44 -10.51 2.13
C ASN A 49 4.53 -11.55 2.45
N ASN A 50 5.37 -11.28 3.46
CA ASN A 50 6.47 -12.15 3.87
C ASN A 50 5.97 -13.30 4.76
N PHE A 51 5.22 -14.22 4.18
CA PHE A 51 4.79 -15.44 4.85
C PHE A 51 5.75 -16.59 4.55
N GLU A 52 5.88 -17.54 5.48
CA GLU A 52 6.61 -18.78 5.18
C GLU A 52 5.98 -19.44 3.94
N PRO A 53 6.78 -19.84 2.95
CA PRO A 53 6.24 -20.44 1.74
C PRO A 53 5.51 -21.73 2.13
N GLU A 54 4.19 -21.74 1.98
CA GLU A 54 3.46 -23.00 1.84
C GLU A 54 4.15 -23.82 0.74
N GLU A 55 4.26 -25.15 0.90
CA GLU A 55 5.09 -26.06 0.07
C GLU A 55 4.97 -25.87 -1.46
N LYS A 56 3.91 -25.20 -1.92
CA LYS A 56 3.60 -24.79 -3.30
C LYS A 56 4.42 -23.61 -3.88
N HIS A 57 5.13 -22.81 -3.09
CA HIS A 57 5.86 -21.61 -3.57
C HIS A 57 7.37 -21.80 -3.79
N GLY A 58 7.86 -23.05 -3.72
CA GLY A 58 9.28 -23.36 -3.89
C GLY A 58 10.14 -23.01 -2.65
N PRO A 59 11.45 -23.30 -2.70
CA PRO A 59 12.34 -23.03 -1.58
C PRO A 59 12.51 -21.52 -1.36
N CYS A 60 12.52 -21.10 -0.10
CA CYS A 60 12.81 -19.71 0.28
C CYS A 60 14.22 -19.32 -0.22
N PRO A 61 14.40 -18.12 -0.81
CA PRO A 61 15.71 -17.61 -1.15
C PRO A 61 16.65 -17.54 0.07
N THR A 62 17.96 -17.69 -0.17
CA THR A 62 18.97 -17.60 0.90
C THR A 62 19.51 -16.20 1.10
N ASP A 63 19.40 -15.33 0.09
CA ASP A 63 19.77 -13.92 0.23
C ASP A 63 18.68 -13.18 1.04
N PRO A 64 19.04 -12.37 2.07
CA PRO A 64 18.07 -11.71 2.93
C PRO A 64 17.11 -10.76 2.19
N LEU A 65 17.59 -10.06 1.15
CA LEU A 65 16.75 -9.17 0.36
C LEU A 65 15.76 -9.98 -0.49
N ASP A 66 16.27 -11.02 -1.17
CA ASP A 66 15.43 -11.88 -2.00
C ASP A 66 14.37 -12.60 -1.16
N ALA A 67 14.74 -13.09 0.04
CA ALA A 67 13.82 -13.74 0.97
C ALA A 67 12.71 -12.78 1.42
N PHE A 68 13.07 -11.54 1.77
CA PHE A 68 12.12 -10.52 2.22
C PHE A 68 11.14 -10.10 1.11
N LEU A 69 11.61 -10.03 -0.14
CA LEU A 69 10.77 -9.67 -1.29
C LEU A 69 10.00 -10.85 -1.88
N HIS A 70 10.36 -12.10 -1.54
CA HIS A 70 9.85 -13.30 -2.19
C HIS A 70 8.33 -13.36 -2.27
N GLY A 71 7.64 -13.13 -1.15
CA GLY A 71 6.18 -13.16 -1.11
C GLY A 71 5.54 -12.10 -2.00
N LEU A 72 5.99 -10.84 -1.91
CA LEU A 72 5.52 -9.74 -2.75
C LEU A 72 5.71 -10.03 -4.25
N LEU A 73 6.84 -10.64 -4.62
CA LEU A 73 7.17 -10.90 -6.02
C LEU A 73 6.47 -12.13 -6.60
N THR A 74 6.10 -13.11 -5.77
CA THR A 74 5.58 -14.41 -6.22
C THR A 74 4.07 -14.58 -6.03
N LEU A 75 3.46 -13.85 -5.11
CA LEU A 75 2.02 -13.91 -4.91
C LEU A 75 1.29 -13.25 -6.10
N PRO A 76 0.24 -13.89 -6.65
CA PRO A 76 -0.55 -13.30 -7.72
C PRO A 76 -1.29 -12.05 -7.25
N ASP A 77 -1.79 -12.08 -6.01
CA ASP A 77 -2.61 -11.03 -5.39
C ASP A 77 -1.93 -10.56 -4.08
N PRO A 78 -0.92 -9.68 -4.15
CA PRO A 78 -0.23 -9.21 -2.96
C PRO A 78 -1.12 -8.30 -2.10
N PHE A 79 -0.98 -8.43 -0.78
CA PHE A 79 -1.77 -7.71 0.20
C PHE A 79 -1.16 -6.33 0.54
N ALA A 80 -1.99 -5.30 0.69
CA ALA A 80 -1.57 -3.95 1.10
C ALA A 80 -2.45 -3.41 2.24
N ALA A 81 -2.06 -3.74 3.48
CA ALA A 81 -2.76 -3.33 4.70
C ALA A 81 -2.94 -1.81 4.77
N GLY A 82 -4.18 -1.34 4.84
CA GLY A 82 -4.50 0.07 4.68
C GLY A 82 -5.95 0.30 4.28
N GLY A 83 -6.23 1.47 3.73
CA GLY A 83 -7.52 1.77 3.16
C GLY A 83 -7.67 3.24 2.76
N PHE A 84 -8.90 3.74 2.73
CA PHE A 84 -9.18 5.12 2.40
C PHE A 84 -9.60 5.91 3.62
N ARG A 85 -8.85 6.97 3.91
CA ARG A 85 -9.25 7.97 4.89
C ARG A 85 -10.10 9.05 4.22
N VAL A 86 -11.29 9.28 4.76
CA VAL A 86 -12.16 10.39 4.36
C VAL A 86 -12.28 11.38 5.51
N THR A 87 -11.89 12.63 5.27
CA THR A 87 -11.98 13.73 6.23
C THR A 87 -13.00 14.76 5.72
N ASP A 88 -13.94 15.17 6.57
CA ASP A 88 -14.75 16.37 6.32
C ASP A 88 -13.89 17.60 6.57
N ARG A 89 -13.64 18.37 5.53
CA ARG A 89 -12.81 19.58 5.61
C ARG A 89 -13.48 20.72 6.38
N ALA A 90 -14.80 20.69 6.57
CA ALA A 90 -15.50 21.72 7.33
C ALA A 90 -15.33 21.52 8.85
N THR A 91 -15.20 20.27 9.30
CA THR A 91 -15.13 19.90 10.72
C THR A 91 -13.82 19.25 11.13
N ASP A 92 -12.93 18.99 10.16
CA ASP A 92 -11.68 18.23 10.32
C ASP A 92 -11.88 16.82 10.92
N THR A 93 -13.09 16.27 10.78
CA THR A 93 -13.46 14.96 11.34
C THR A 93 -13.13 13.86 10.34
N VAL A 94 -12.52 12.77 10.82
CA VAL A 94 -12.27 11.56 10.03
C VAL A 94 -13.47 10.62 10.13
N PHE A 95 -14.00 10.18 8.99
CA PHE A 95 -15.24 9.38 8.91
C PHE A 95 -15.00 7.90 8.66
N VAL A 96 -13.87 7.56 8.04
CA VAL A 96 -13.49 6.19 7.71
C VAL A 96 -12.08 5.97 8.24
N ASP A 97 -11.98 5.18 9.29
CA ASP A 97 -10.70 4.59 9.71
C ASP A 97 -10.54 3.27 8.95
N PRO A 98 -9.38 3.02 8.33
CA PRO A 98 -9.12 1.76 7.66
C PRO A 98 -9.42 0.57 8.58
N GLY A 99 -10.21 -0.36 8.07
CA GLY A 99 -10.56 -1.59 8.78
C GLY A 99 -9.65 -2.73 8.35
N CYS A 100 -9.38 -3.65 9.27
CA CYS A 100 -8.56 -4.86 9.07
C CYS A 100 -9.02 -5.75 7.88
N CYS A 101 -10.26 -5.60 7.41
CA CYS A 101 -10.86 -6.44 6.37
C CYS A 101 -10.91 -5.79 4.96
N ASN A 102 -10.58 -4.50 4.82
CA ASN A 102 -10.73 -3.75 3.56
C ASN A 102 -9.40 -3.07 3.19
N GLY A 103 -8.44 -3.87 2.72
CA GLY A 103 -7.11 -3.39 2.34
C GLY A 103 -7.10 -2.64 1.01
N LEU A 104 -5.98 -1.96 0.72
CA LEU A 104 -5.79 -1.20 -0.52
C LEU A 104 -5.73 -2.08 -1.77
N GLU A 105 -5.67 -3.41 -1.64
CA GLU A 105 -5.69 -4.35 -2.77
C GLU A 105 -7.11 -4.64 -3.29
N THR A 106 -8.17 -4.33 -2.54
CA THR A 106 -9.57 -4.67 -2.88
C THR A 106 -10.48 -3.45 -3.06
N TRP A 107 -9.93 -2.24 -3.08
CA TRP A 107 -10.71 -1.02 -2.90
C TRP A 107 -11.77 -0.72 -3.96
N ARG A 108 -11.68 -1.33 -5.14
CA ARG A 108 -12.71 -1.25 -6.18
C ARG A 108 -13.95 -2.09 -5.90
N ASP A 109 -13.80 -3.12 -5.08
CA ASP A 109 -14.85 -4.11 -4.79
C ASP A 109 -15.43 -3.93 -3.37
N TRP A 110 -15.11 -2.84 -2.69
CA TRP A 110 -15.63 -2.57 -1.35
C TRP A 110 -17.14 -2.33 -1.37
N ASP A 111 -17.89 -3.28 -0.81
CA ASP A 111 -19.29 -3.11 -0.43
C ASP A 111 -19.41 -2.75 1.06
N ALA A 112 -20.45 -1.99 1.41
CA ALA A 112 -20.77 -1.71 2.80
C ALA A 112 -21.34 -2.97 3.46
N GLU A 113 -20.73 -3.43 4.56
CA GLU A 113 -21.32 -4.50 5.36
C GLU A 113 -22.62 -4.03 6.02
N ASP A 114 -23.61 -4.93 6.09
CA ASP A 114 -24.90 -4.67 6.72
C ASP A 114 -24.72 -4.18 8.17
N GLY A 115 -25.11 -2.94 8.43
CA GLY A 115 -25.01 -2.30 9.76
C GLY A 115 -23.81 -1.38 9.96
N SER A 116 -22.94 -1.21 8.97
CA SER A 116 -21.89 -0.18 8.99
C SER A 116 -22.48 1.24 8.89
N PRO A 117 -21.90 2.24 9.59
CA PRO A 117 -22.34 3.63 9.46
C PRO A 117 -22.07 4.14 8.05
N VAL A 118 -23.13 4.57 7.35
CA VAL A 118 -23.06 5.08 5.98
C VAL A 118 -23.16 6.61 5.93
N ILE A 119 -22.51 7.21 4.93
CA ILE A 119 -22.62 8.64 4.60
C ILE A 119 -23.16 8.74 3.19
N GLU A 120 -24.26 9.46 3.02
CA GLU A 120 -24.79 9.77 1.69
C GLU A 120 -24.04 10.97 1.09
N LEU A 121 -23.44 10.76 -0.07
CA LEU A 121 -22.77 11.81 -0.84
C LEU A 121 -23.35 11.87 -2.26
N PRO A 122 -23.40 13.06 -2.89
CA PRO A 122 -23.66 13.17 -4.32
C PRO A 122 -22.70 12.30 -5.14
N VAL A 123 -23.23 11.63 -6.15
CA VAL A 123 -22.46 10.67 -6.96
C VAL A 123 -21.26 11.34 -7.64
N ASP A 124 -21.39 12.60 -8.07
CA ASP A 124 -20.30 13.40 -8.62
C ASP A 124 -19.20 13.68 -7.58
N GLN A 125 -19.57 13.92 -6.32
CA GLN A 125 -18.60 14.07 -5.24
C GLN A 125 -17.86 12.76 -4.95
N VAL A 126 -18.57 11.62 -4.93
CA VAL A 126 -17.94 10.29 -4.78
C VAL A 126 -16.96 10.04 -5.91
N ARG A 127 -17.36 10.26 -7.18
CA ARG A 127 -16.47 10.09 -8.33
C ARG A 127 -15.23 10.97 -8.25
N ALA A 128 -15.37 12.23 -7.81
CA ALA A 128 -14.23 13.12 -7.64
C ALA A 128 -13.27 12.62 -6.54
N LEU A 129 -13.79 12.09 -5.44
CA LEU A 129 -12.98 11.51 -4.37
C LEU A 129 -12.21 10.28 -4.86
N VAL A 130 -12.89 9.35 -5.55
CA VAL A 130 -12.29 8.15 -6.14
C VAL A 130 -11.21 8.52 -7.16
N THR A 131 -11.49 9.47 -8.06
CA THR A 131 -10.53 9.92 -9.08
C THR A 131 -9.27 10.51 -8.44
N GLY A 132 -9.43 11.29 -7.37
CA GLY A 132 -8.29 11.86 -6.63
C GLY A 132 -7.43 10.77 -5.98
N ALA A 133 -8.07 9.83 -5.29
CA ALA A 133 -7.41 8.69 -4.67
C ALA A 133 -6.63 7.82 -5.68
N GLU A 134 -7.24 7.52 -6.83
CA GLU A 134 -6.58 6.77 -7.91
C GLU A 134 -5.36 7.53 -8.47
N ALA A 135 -5.46 8.85 -8.59
CA ALA A 135 -4.33 9.69 -8.99
C ALA A 135 -3.20 9.67 -7.95
N ASP A 136 -3.53 9.77 -6.65
CA ASP A 136 -2.56 9.70 -5.56
C ASP A 136 -1.80 8.36 -5.57
N LEU A 137 -2.51 7.24 -5.70
CA LEU A 137 -1.90 5.91 -5.82
C LEU A 137 -0.98 5.80 -7.05
N ARG A 138 -1.38 6.35 -8.20
CA ARG A 138 -0.51 6.38 -9.41
C ARG A 138 0.73 7.24 -9.22
N HIS A 139 0.61 8.39 -8.55
CA HIS A 139 1.76 9.23 -8.26
C HIS A 139 2.73 8.53 -7.29
N PHE A 140 2.22 7.89 -6.24
CA PHE A 140 3.03 7.05 -5.36
C PHE A 140 3.73 5.92 -6.14
N HIS A 141 3.01 5.20 -7.00
CA HIS A 141 3.57 4.12 -7.81
C HIS A 141 4.73 4.60 -8.70
N SER A 142 4.60 5.79 -9.30
CA SER A 142 5.69 6.41 -10.07
C SER A 142 6.90 6.76 -9.20
N LEU A 143 6.68 7.25 -7.97
CA LEU A 143 7.78 7.50 -7.01
C LEU A 143 8.46 6.19 -6.61
N ALA A 144 7.69 5.13 -6.36
CA ALA A 144 8.22 3.81 -6.00
C ALA A 144 9.08 3.21 -7.12
N GLY A 145 8.72 3.41 -8.39
CA GLY A 145 9.55 3.01 -9.53
C GLY A 145 10.91 3.71 -9.54
N THR A 146 10.89 5.05 -9.41
CA THR A 146 12.12 5.86 -9.36
C THR A 146 12.99 5.49 -8.15
N TRP A 147 12.37 5.26 -7.00
CA TRP A 147 13.05 4.83 -5.78
C TRP A 147 13.67 3.44 -5.93
N GLY A 148 12.96 2.50 -6.57
CA GLY A 148 13.41 1.13 -6.81
C GLY A 148 14.66 1.06 -7.68
N GLU A 149 14.76 1.90 -8.72
CA GLU A 149 15.97 2.00 -9.54
C GLU A 149 17.21 2.40 -8.74
N GLN A 150 17.03 3.23 -7.70
CA GLN A 150 18.12 3.74 -6.88
C GLN A 150 18.52 2.79 -5.75
N HIS A 151 17.55 2.14 -5.11
CA HIS A 151 17.78 1.36 -3.89
C HIS A 151 17.79 -0.15 -4.14
N LEU A 152 17.06 -0.63 -5.15
CA LEU A 152 16.87 -2.05 -5.47
C LEU A 152 17.08 -2.30 -6.98
N PRO A 153 18.21 -1.90 -7.59
CA PRO A 153 18.35 -1.87 -9.06
C PRO A 153 18.13 -3.24 -9.72
N ALA A 154 18.48 -4.34 -9.05
CA ALA A 154 18.25 -5.69 -9.55
C ALA A 154 16.76 -6.12 -9.54
N HIS A 155 15.96 -5.50 -8.67
CA HIS A 155 14.55 -5.83 -8.41
C HIS A 155 13.57 -4.73 -8.81
N ALA A 156 14.05 -3.57 -9.27
CA ALA A 156 13.26 -2.36 -9.50
C ALA A 156 12.00 -2.66 -10.32
N VAL A 157 12.16 -3.26 -11.50
CA VAL A 157 11.04 -3.62 -12.38
C VAL A 157 10.05 -4.57 -11.71
N ALA A 158 10.56 -5.59 -11.02
CA ALA A 158 9.72 -6.61 -10.38
C ALA A 158 8.93 -6.04 -9.19
N VAL A 159 9.58 -5.23 -8.35
CA VAL A 159 8.96 -4.55 -7.22
C VAL A 159 7.93 -3.54 -7.70
N THR A 160 8.22 -2.74 -8.73
CA THR A 160 7.25 -1.80 -9.29
C THR A 160 6.03 -2.51 -9.86
N ALA A 161 6.19 -3.62 -10.55
CA ALA A 161 5.07 -4.42 -11.04
C ALA A 161 4.26 -5.02 -9.87
N ALA A 162 4.94 -5.56 -8.85
CA ALA A 162 4.25 -6.11 -7.68
C ALA A 162 3.46 -5.06 -6.89
N LEU A 163 3.99 -3.84 -6.77
CA LEU A 163 3.27 -2.71 -6.16
C LEU A 163 2.06 -2.27 -7.00
N ALA A 164 2.13 -2.37 -8.33
CA ALA A 164 0.97 -2.10 -9.18
C ALA A 164 -0.17 -3.08 -8.87
N ARG A 165 0.14 -4.38 -8.72
CA ARG A 165 -0.84 -5.41 -8.33
C ARG A 165 -1.39 -5.16 -6.93
N ALA A 166 -0.51 -4.91 -5.96
CA ALA A 166 -0.90 -4.69 -4.56
C ALA A 166 -1.83 -3.49 -4.36
N LEU A 167 -1.79 -2.51 -5.27
CA LEU A 167 -2.62 -1.31 -5.24
C LEU A 167 -3.76 -1.34 -6.27
N ASP A 168 -3.93 -2.48 -6.94
CA ASP A 168 -4.92 -2.69 -8.00
C ASP A 168 -4.79 -1.61 -9.12
N LEU A 169 -3.58 -1.21 -9.51
CA LEU A 169 -3.34 -0.19 -10.54
C LEU A 169 -3.15 -0.78 -11.94
N GLU A 170 -3.05 -2.09 -12.05
CA GLU A 170 -3.05 -2.78 -13.33
C GLU A 170 -4.43 -2.60 -13.97
N LEU A 171 -4.46 -2.02 -15.16
CA LEU A 171 -5.70 -1.81 -15.90
C LEU A 171 -6.38 -3.17 -16.07
N THR A 172 -7.58 -3.32 -15.52
CA THR A 172 -8.51 -4.36 -15.94
C THR A 172 -8.79 -4.11 -17.43
N GLU A 173 -8.19 -4.92 -18.31
CA GLU A 173 -8.57 -4.97 -19.74
C GLU A 173 -9.99 -5.53 -19.91
#